data_AF-A0A941A0U3-F1
#
_entry.id   AF-A0A941A0U3-F1
#
_cell.length_a   1.000
_cell.length_b   1.000
_cell.length_c   1.000
_cell.angle_alpha   90.00
_cell.angle_beta   90.00
_cell.angle_gamma   90.00
#
_symmetry.space_group_name_H-M   'P 1'
#
loop_
_entity.id
_entity.type
_entity.pdbx_description
1 polymer ?
#
loop_
_entity_poly.entity_id
_entity_poly.type
_entity_poly.pdbx_seq_one_letter_code
_entity_poly.pdbx_strand_id
1 'polypeptide(L)'
;LGVDWAWPVMNGSSLGFLTRLLSANPQLAPIAEIPGVVRPLWLITAASGSALTVYIVARRNLGADWAFLLLLLAILIFSPLGWVYYAWFLVPPLIAVGAEGFFRRQRALLLPAYAAAFWPLPLTLICQPSALATATAGSIYFWGFLSLWVAALRDSPRQTRDTLPTWGPVRR
;
A
#
# COMPACT_ATOMS: atom_id res chain seq x y z
N LEU A 1 15.27 -16.50 18.15
CA LEU A 1 15.99 -16.72 16.86
C LEU A 1 14.99 -16.49 15.75
N GLY A 2 14.75 -15.22 15.42
CA GLY A 2 13.87 -14.85 14.32
C GLY A 2 14.66 -14.99 13.02
N VAL A 3 14.03 -15.50 11.96
CA VAL A 3 14.61 -15.46 10.61
C VAL A 3 14.85 -13.99 10.27
N ASP A 4 16.10 -13.56 10.32
CA ASP A 4 16.53 -12.24 9.85
C ASP A 4 16.57 -12.32 8.32
N TRP A 5 15.40 -12.16 7.70
CA TRP A 5 15.33 -12.09 6.25
C TRP A 5 16.20 -10.91 5.84
N ALA A 6 17.25 -11.11 5.04
CA ALA A 6 18.13 -10.07 4.48
C ALA A 6 17.41 -8.99 3.62
N TRP A 7 16.08 -9.08 3.56
CA TRP A 7 15.16 -8.23 2.84
C TRP A 7 14.42 -7.19 3.72
N PRO A 8 14.79 -6.81 4.97
CA PRO A 8 13.96 -5.88 5.74
C PRO A 8 13.98 -4.49 5.10
N VAL A 9 15.11 -4.15 4.48
CA VAL A 9 15.31 -2.95 3.66
C VAL A 9 14.26 -2.84 2.57
N MET A 10 13.79 -3.97 2.05
CA MET A 10 12.82 -3.99 0.97
C MET A 10 11.37 -4.00 1.42
N ASN A 11 11.07 -4.09 2.72
CA ASN A 11 9.70 -4.23 3.17
C ASN A 11 8.88 -2.95 2.84
N GLY A 12 7.86 -3.10 1.99
CA GLY A 12 6.95 -2.03 1.58
C GLY A 12 5.88 -1.65 2.61
N SER A 13 5.83 -2.31 3.77
CA SER A 13 4.90 -1.97 4.85
C SER A 13 5.35 -0.74 5.64
N SER A 14 4.42 -0.18 6.40
CA SER A 14 4.63 0.86 7.41
C SER A 14 5.64 0.47 8.48
N LEU A 15 5.68 -0.80 8.92
CA LEU A 15 6.71 -1.27 9.84
C LEU A 15 8.10 -1.19 9.21
N GLY A 16 8.23 -1.64 7.96
CA GLY A 16 9.49 -1.52 7.20
C GLY A 16 9.94 -0.08 7.07
N PHE A 17 9.00 0.81 6.71
CA PHE A 17 9.25 2.25 6.61
C PHE A 17 9.74 2.85 7.93
N LEU A 18 9.00 2.64 9.03
CA LEU A 18 9.35 3.17 10.35
C LEU A 18 10.68 2.60 10.86
N THR A 19 10.96 1.32 10.61
CA THR A 19 12.24 0.69 11.01
C THR A 19 13.41 1.32 10.27
N ARG A 20 13.30 1.59 8.96
CA ARG A 20 14.34 2.28 8.18
C ARG A 20 14.59 3.71 8.68
N LEU A 21 13.54 4.40 9.13
CA LEU A 21 13.66 5.78 9.59
C LEU A 21 14.19 5.93 11.02
N LEU A 22 13.89 4.96 11.89
CA LEU A 22 14.01 5.12 13.34
C LEU A 22 14.92 4.08 14.02
N SER A 23 15.43 3.10 13.29
CA SER A 23 16.34 2.06 13.81
C SER A 23 17.64 2.03 13.03
N ALA A 24 18.74 1.67 13.70
CA ALA A 24 20.03 1.44 13.05
C ALA A 24 19.92 0.35 11.97
N ASN A 25 20.50 0.61 10.81
CA ASN A 25 20.56 -0.32 9.68
C ASN A 25 21.95 -0.24 9.01
N PRO A 26 22.58 -1.37 8.67
CA PRO A 26 23.92 -1.36 8.10
C PRO A 26 23.99 -0.75 6.68
N GLN A 27 22.87 -0.67 5.98
CA GLN A 27 22.80 -0.22 4.58
C GLN A 27 22.12 1.14 4.41
N LEU A 28 21.36 1.59 5.42
CA LEU A 28 20.53 2.78 5.34
C LEU A 28 20.77 3.68 6.55
N ALA A 29 20.96 4.97 6.31
CA ALA A 29 21.02 5.94 7.40
C ALA A 29 19.60 6.28 7.90
N PRO A 30 19.31 6.10 9.20
CA PRO A 30 18.05 6.53 9.78
C PRO A 30 17.99 8.06 9.92
N ILE A 31 16.78 8.61 10.06
CA ILE A 31 16.59 10.02 10.42
C ILE A 31 16.91 10.24 11.89
N ALA A 32 16.54 9.29 12.76
CA ALA A 32 16.84 9.31 14.18
C ALA A 32 17.03 7.88 14.69
N GLU A 33 17.87 7.65 15.70
CA GLU A 33 18.06 6.31 16.27
C GLU A 33 17.24 6.16 17.55
N ILE A 34 15.95 5.86 17.39
CA ILE A 34 14.98 5.73 18.49
C ILE A 34 14.14 4.45 18.29
N PRO A 35 14.76 3.25 18.31
CA PRO A 35 14.06 2.01 17.97
C PRO A 35 12.87 1.69 18.88
N GLY A 36 12.88 2.21 20.12
CA GLY A 36 11.80 2.03 21.09
C GLY A 36 10.44 2.59 20.64
N VAL A 37 10.41 3.55 19.71
CA VAL A 37 9.15 4.14 19.22
C VAL A 37 8.60 3.46 17.96
N VAL A 38 9.37 2.59 17.28
CA VAL A 38 8.95 1.96 16.02
C VAL A 38 7.68 1.14 16.21
N ARG A 39 7.67 0.23 17.20
CA ARG A 39 6.53 -0.65 17.46
C ARG A 39 5.25 0.11 17.84
N PRO A 40 5.24 1.06 18.79
CA PRO A 40 4.02 1.80 19.12
C PRO A 40 3.51 2.63 17.94
N LEU A 41 4.40 3.30 17.19
CA LEU A 41 3.99 4.05 15.99
C LEU A 41 3.41 3.13 14.91
N TRP A 42 4.01 1.97 14.69
CA TRP A 42 3.48 0.99 13.75
C TRP A 42 2.10 0.49 14.19
N LEU A 43 1.91 0.12 15.47
CA LEU A 43 0.60 -0.33 15.95
C LEU A 43 -0.47 0.75 15.78
N ILE A 44 -0.17 2.02 16.07
CA ILE A 44 -1.09 3.14 15.88
C ILE A 44 -1.45 3.31 14.40
N THR A 45 -0.45 3.34 13.52
CA THR A 45 -0.64 3.53 12.08
C THR A 45 -1.37 2.35 11.43
N ALA A 46 -1.03 1.12 11.82
CA ALA A 46 -1.70 -0.08 11.34
C ALA A 46 -3.15 -0.15 11.82
N ALA A 47 -3.40 0.06 13.12
CA ALA A 47 -4.76 0.03 13.65
C ALA A 47 -5.64 1.11 13.02
N SER A 48 -5.16 2.35 12.92
CA SER A 48 -5.91 3.46 12.33
C SER A 48 -6.15 3.27 10.83
N GLY A 49 -5.12 2.88 10.07
CA GLY A 49 -5.23 2.66 8.63
C GLY A 49 -6.12 1.48 8.26
N SER A 50 -6.00 0.36 8.97
CA SER A 50 -6.89 -0.80 8.80
C SER A 50 -8.33 -0.47 9.20
N ALA A 51 -8.55 0.19 10.33
CA ALA A 51 -9.88 0.60 10.77
C ALA A 51 -10.54 1.56 9.78
N LEU A 52 -9.79 2.55 9.26
CA LEU A 52 -10.28 3.46 8.23
C LEU A 52 -10.66 2.71 6.95
N THR A 53 -9.84 1.77 6.51
CA THR A 53 -10.12 0.98 5.31
C THR A 53 -11.41 0.18 5.48
N VAL A 54 -11.55 -0.57 6.57
CA VAL A 54 -12.75 -1.36 6.88
C VAL A 54 -13.98 -0.46 6.99
N TYR A 55 -13.85 0.68 7.68
CA TYR A 55 -14.93 1.66 7.80
C TYR A 55 -15.41 2.15 6.42
N ILE A 56 -14.49 2.53 5.53
CA ILE A 56 -14.82 3.02 4.20
C ILE A 56 -15.49 1.92 3.35
N VAL A 57 -14.93 0.70 3.35
CA VAL A 57 -15.47 -0.45 2.62
C VAL A 57 -16.89 -0.76 3.10
N ALA A 58 -17.10 -0.83 4.42
CA ALA A 58 -18.40 -1.14 5.03
C ALA A 58 -19.45 -0.03 4.79
N ARG A 59 -19.04 1.25 4.81
CA ARG A 59 -19.97 2.38 4.68
C ARG A 59 -20.33 2.75 3.25
N ARG A 60 -19.42 2.55 2.29
CA ARG A 60 -19.64 2.99 0.89
C ARG A 60 -20.32 1.94 0.01
N ASN A 61 -20.56 0.73 0.54
CA ASN A 61 -21.11 -0.40 -0.20
C ASN A 61 -20.37 -0.58 -1.53
N LEU A 62 -19.04 -0.73 -1.46
CA LEU A 62 -18.20 -0.78 -2.64
C LEU A 62 -18.46 -2.07 -3.43
N GLY A 63 -18.31 -2.02 -4.76
CA GLY A 63 -18.23 -3.22 -5.58
C GLY A 63 -17.09 -4.13 -5.12
N ALA A 64 -17.20 -5.43 -5.42
CA ALA A 64 -16.27 -6.45 -4.95
C ALA A 64 -14.80 -6.12 -5.30
N ASP A 65 -14.53 -5.64 -6.51
CA ASP A 65 -13.18 -5.30 -6.97
C ASP A 65 -12.56 -4.15 -6.16
N TRP A 66 -13.34 -3.10 -5.88
CA TRP A 66 -12.92 -1.96 -5.08
C TRP A 66 -12.69 -2.32 -3.61
N ALA A 67 -13.60 -3.11 -3.03
CA ALA A 67 -13.47 -3.60 -1.66
C ALA A 67 -12.22 -4.48 -1.52
N PHE A 68 -12.03 -5.41 -2.46
CA PHE A 68 -10.87 -6.31 -2.48
C PHE A 68 -9.56 -5.54 -2.67
N LEU A 69 -9.51 -4.58 -3.60
CA LEU A 69 -8.34 -3.71 -3.83
C LEU A 69 -7.94 -2.98 -2.55
N LEU A 70 -8.88 -2.31 -1.90
CA LEU A 70 -8.62 -1.52 -0.69
C LEU A 70 -8.15 -2.38 0.47
N LEU A 71 -8.81 -3.52 0.70
CA LEU A 71 -8.43 -4.44 1.78
C LEU A 71 -7.05 -5.05 1.53
N LEU A 72 -6.76 -5.46 0.29
CA LEU A 72 -5.47 -6.03 -0.07
C LEU A 72 -4.33 -5.01 0.06
N LEU A 73 -4.55 -3.76 -0.38
CA LEU A 73 -3.58 -2.67 -0.18
C LEU A 73 -3.36 -2.36 1.30
N ALA A 74 -4.43 -2.32 2.10
CA ALA A 74 -4.32 -2.12 3.54
C ALA A 74 -3.52 -3.24 4.21
N ILE A 75 -3.70 -4.51 3.80
CA ILE A 75 -2.90 -5.63 4.29
C ILE A 75 -1.42 -5.42 3.93
N LEU A 76 -1.10 -5.05 2.69
CA LEU A 76 0.30 -4.84 2.25
C LEU A 76 1.00 -3.67 2.96
N ILE A 77 0.26 -2.60 3.30
CA ILE A 77 0.82 -1.41 3.95
C ILE A 77 0.91 -1.61 5.47
N PHE A 78 -0.13 -2.15 6.10
CA PHE A 78 -0.25 -2.15 7.56
C PHE A 78 0.22 -3.45 8.21
N SER A 79 0.28 -4.55 7.46
CA SER A 79 0.85 -5.82 7.92
C SER A 79 2.28 -6.00 7.39
N PRO A 80 3.23 -6.45 8.22
CA PRO A 80 4.61 -6.72 7.79
C PRO A 80 4.73 -8.04 7.00
N LEU A 81 3.73 -8.37 6.18
CA LEU A 81 3.75 -9.54 5.31
C LEU A 81 4.74 -9.31 4.16
N GLY A 82 5.33 -10.40 3.67
CA GLY A 82 6.25 -10.36 2.54
C GLY A 82 5.54 -9.89 1.27
N TRP A 83 5.49 -8.58 1.05
CA TRP A 83 4.75 -7.95 -0.06
C TRP A 83 5.11 -8.54 -1.42
N VAL A 84 6.36 -9.00 -1.62
CA VAL A 84 6.81 -9.64 -2.86
C VAL A 84 5.92 -10.83 -3.23
N TYR A 85 5.47 -11.58 -2.23
CA TYR A 85 4.61 -12.76 -2.44
C TYR A 85 3.14 -12.43 -2.64
N TYR A 86 2.70 -11.21 -2.33
CA TYR A 86 1.28 -10.85 -2.32
C TYR A 86 0.94 -9.70 -3.26
N ALA A 87 1.91 -8.91 -3.71
CA ALA A 87 1.69 -7.75 -4.57
C ALA A 87 1.09 -8.14 -5.93
N TRP A 88 1.40 -9.33 -6.44
CA TRP A 88 0.83 -9.81 -7.70
C TRP A 88 -0.70 -10.07 -7.61
N PHE A 89 -1.25 -10.31 -6.41
CA PHE A 89 -2.70 -10.37 -6.22
C PHE A 89 -3.41 -9.02 -6.42
N LEU A 90 -2.67 -7.91 -6.49
CA LEU A 90 -3.24 -6.61 -6.87
C LEU A 90 -3.59 -6.53 -8.35
N VAL A 91 -2.99 -7.38 -9.21
CA VAL A 91 -3.15 -7.28 -10.66
C VAL A 91 -4.62 -7.42 -11.10
N PRO A 92 -5.38 -8.45 -10.69
CA PRO A 92 -6.78 -8.59 -11.11
C PRO A 92 -7.68 -7.39 -10.72
N PRO A 93 -7.76 -6.97 -9.44
CA PRO A 93 -8.62 -5.85 -9.08
C PRO A 93 -8.14 -4.52 -9.69
N LEU A 94 -6.85 -4.34 -9.92
CA LEU A 94 -6.32 -3.16 -10.62
C LEU A 94 -6.75 -3.09 -12.08
N ILE A 95 -6.79 -4.22 -12.78
CA ILE A 95 -7.32 -4.30 -14.14
C ILE A 95 -8.81 -3.94 -14.14
N ALA A 96 -9.58 -4.51 -13.21
CA ALA A 96 -11.02 -4.27 -13.09
C ALA A 96 -11.34 -2.78 -12.85
N VAL A 97 -10.76 -2.17 -11.81
CA VAL A 97 -10.98 -0.72 -11.55
C VAL A 97 -10.35 0.17 -12.62
N GLY A 98 -9.28 -0.31 -13.26
CA GLY A 98 -8.61 0.34 -14.38
C GLY A 98 -9.52 0.49 -15.59
N ALA A 99 -10.31 -0.54 -15.91
CA ALA A 99 -11.30 -0.52 -16.99
C ALA A 99 -12.39 0.54 -16.74
N GLU A 100 -12.68 0.88 -15.48
CA GLU A 100 -13.60 1.97 -15.10
C GLU A 100 -12.95 3.37 -15.21
N GLY A 101 -11.70 3.48 -15.65
CA GLY A 101 -10.99 4.75 -15.84
C GLY A 101 -10.23 5.25 -14.62
N PHE A 102 -10.02 4.41 -13.58
CA PHE A 102 -9.28 4.74 -12.36
C PHE A 102 -7.91 5.40 -12.64
N PHE A 103 -7.09 4.77 -13.50
CA PHE A 103 -5.74 5.25 -13.80
C PHE A 103 -5.71 6.65 -14.41
N ARG A 104 -6.69 6.95 -15.28
CA ARG A 104 -6.80 8.27 -15.91
C ARG A 104 -7.17 9.35 -14.89
N ARG A 105 -8.07 9.04 -13.96
CA ARG A 105 -8.53 9.98 -12.93
C ARG A 105 -7.46 10.25 -11.87
N GLN A 106 -6.68 9.23 -11.51
CA GLN A 106 -5.72 9.29 -10.40
C GLN A 106 -4.26 9.39 -10.83
N ARG A 107 -3.98 9.74 -12.09
CA ARG A 107 -2.63 9.75 -12.70
C ARG A 107 -1.53 10.34 -11.83
N ALA A 108 -1.78 11.47 -11.17
CA ALA A 108 -0.78 12.17 -10.36
C ALA A 108 -0.45 11.41 -9.07
N LEU A 109 -1.46 10.81 -8.43
CA LEU A 109 -1.27 10.02 -7.21
C LEU A 109 -0.64 8.65 -7.49
N LEU A 110 -0.69 8.19 -8.74
CA LEU A 110 -0.12 6.91 -9.14
C LEU A 110 1.35 6.99 -9.57
N LEU A 111 1.92 8.19 -9.70
CA LEU A 111 3.33 8.37 -10.05
C LEU A 111 4.28 7.58 -9.12
N PRO A 112 4.14 7.60 -7.78
CA PRO A 112 4.99 6.78 -6.91
C PRO A 112 4.78 5.28 -7.10
N ALA A 113 3.54 4.83 -7.36
CA ALA A 113 3.25 3.43 -7.63
C ALA A 113 3.92 2.94 -8.92
N TYR A 114 3.89 3.76 -9.98
CA TYR A 114 4.62 3.46 -11.22
C TYR A 114 6.13 3.46 -10.98
N ALA A 115 6.66 4.46 -10.28
CA ALA A 115 8.08 4.49 -9.95
C ALA A 115 8.50 3.24 -9.17
N ALA A 116 7.73 2.83 -8.15
CA ALA A 116 7.98 1.64 -7.36
C ALA A 116 7.93 0.34 -8.18
N ALA A 117 6.99 0.22 -9.12
CA ALA A 117 6.85 -0.98 -9.96
C ALA A 117 8.08 -1.25 -10.84
N PHE A 118 8.78 -0.20 -11.26
CA PHE A 118 9.97 -0.28 -12.10
C PHE A 118 11.27 0.00 -11.36
N TRP A 119 11.24 0.22 -10.04
CA TRP A 119 12.42 0.56 -9.26
C TRP A 119 13.30 -0.69 -9.04
N PRO A 120 14.51 -0.75 -9.61
CA PRO A 120 15.44 -1.85 -9.37
C PRO A 120 15.97 -1.80 -7.94
N LEU A 121 16.17 -2.97 -7.33
CA LEU A 121 16.63 -3.09 -5.94
C LEU A 121 17.91 -2.30 -5.63
N PRO A 122 18.97 -2.34 -6.48
CA PRO A 122 20.19 -1.59 -6.19
C PRO A 122 19.98 -0.07 -6.10
N LEU A 123 18.96 0.48 -6.78
CA LEU A 123 18.68 1.91 -6.74
C LEU A 123 18.10 2.36 -5.39
N THR A 124 17.62 1.45 -4.54
CA THR A 124 17.19 1.80 -3.17
C THR A 124 18.35 2.25 -2.27
N LEU A 125 19.59 1.92 -2.66
CA LEU A 125 20.82 2.30 -1.95
C LEU A 125 21.51 3.52 -2.56
N ILE A 126 20.98 4.08 -3.65
CA ILE A 126 21.51 5.33 -4.22
C ILE A 126 21.42 6.45 -3.18
N CYS A 127 22.46 7.28 -3.13
CA CYS A 127 22.59 8.42 -2.22
C CYS A 127 22.67 8.07 -0.72
N GLN A 128 22.93 6.82 -0.36
CA GLN A 128 23.30 6.48 1.02
C GLN A 128 24.69 7.04 1.37
N PRO A 129 24.93 7.51 2.62
CA PRO A 129 24.10 7.37 3.82
C PRO A 129 23.17 8.58 4.11
N SER A 130 22.47 9.13 3.11
CA SER A 130 21.52 10.22 3.36
C SER A 130 20.22 9.71 4.00
N ALA A 131 19.87 10.26 5.16
CA ALA A 131 18.58 9.99 5.82
C ALA A 131 17.38 10.35 4.94
N LEU A 132 17.49 11.41 4.12
CA LEU A 132 16.45 11.77 3.17
C LEU A 132 16.34 10.75 2.03
N ALA A 133 17.46 10.17 1.57
CA ALA A 133 17.45 9.09 0.59
C ALA A 133 16.74 7.84 1.15
N THR A 134 17.00 7.49 2.42
CA THR A 134 16.28 6.41 3.12
C THR A 134 14.77 6.64 3.18
N ALA A 135 14.36 7.86 3.50
CA ALA A 135 12.95 8.23 3.60
C ALA A 135 12.23 8.23 2.24
N THR A 136 12.95 8.47 1.15
CA THR A 136 12.40 8.58 -0.20
C THR A 136 12.71 7.31 -1.01
N ALA A 137 13.84 7.28 -1.72
CA ALA A 137 14.27 6.19 -2.59
C ALA A 137 14.38 4.84 -1.86
N GLY A 138 14.94 4.84 -0.65
CA GLY A 138 15.05 3.66 0.21
C GLY A 138 13.70 3.12 0.70
N SER A 139 12.62 3.88 0.52
CA SER A 139 11.27 3.52 0.92
C SER A 139 10.26 3.60 -0.24
N ILE A 140 10.74 3.52 -1.49
CA ILE A 140 9.92 3.69 -2.69
C ILE A 140 8.73 2.73 -2.76
N TYR A 141 8.89 1.47 -2.33
CA TYR A 141 7.80 0.48 -2.34
C TYR A 141 6.68 0.86 -1.35
N PHE A 142 7.04 1.41 -0.19
CA PHE A 142 6.05 1.93 0.76
C PHE A 142 5.27 3.10 0.14
N TRP A 143 5.97 4.04 -0.49
CA TRP A 143 5.32 5.16 -1.17
C TRP A 143 4.43 4.70 -2.32
N GLY A 144 4.83 3.67 -3.07
CA GLY A 144 4.02 3.11 -4.15
C GLY A 144 2.73 2.48 -3.65
N PHE A 145 2.78 1.65 -2.61
CA PHE A 145 1.56 1.08 -2.02
C PHE A 145 0.69 2.16 -1.37
N LEU A 146 1.28 3.08 -0.61
CA LEU A 146 0.56 4.16 0.04
C LEU A 146 -0.16 5.05 -0.98
N SER A 147 0.52 5.43 -2.06
CA SER A 147 -0.07 6.30 -3.08
C SER A 147 -1.21 5.59 -3.82
N LEU A 148 -1.07 4.30 -4.09
CA LEU A 148 -2.12 3.47 -4.68
C LEU A 148 -3.34 3.33 -3.75
N TRP A 149 -3.11 3.15 -2.44
CA TRP A 149 -4.18 3.10 -1.44
C TRP A 149 -4.92 4.44 -1.30
N VAL A 150 -4.19 5.56 -1.25
CA VAL A 150 -4.79 6.91 -1.21
C VAL A 150 -5.60 7.19 -2.50
N ALA A 151 -5.07 6.83 -3.67
CA ALA A 151 -5.78 6.95 -4.94
C ALA A 151 -7.08 6.12 -4.92
N ALA A 152 -7.02 4.88 -4.43
CA ALA A 152 -8.19 4.01 -4.36
C ALA A 152 -9.24 4.53 -3.36
N LEU A 153 -8.83 5.05 -2.20
CA LEU A 153 -9.75 5.66 -1.23
C LEU A 153 -10.49 6.87 -1.82
N ARG A 154 -9.79 7.68 -2.62
CA ARG A 154 -10.33 8.88 -3.26
C ARG A 154 -11.31 8.55 -4.39
N ASP A 155 -10.97 7.57 -5.23
CA ASP A 155 -11.74 7.27 -6.45
C ASP A 155 -12.88 6.26 -6.24
N SER A 156 -12.85 5.51 -5.13
CA SER A 156 -13.83 4.45 -4.84
C SER A 156 -15.28 4.97 -4.98
N PRO A 157 -16.02 4.52 -6.02
CA PRO A 157 -17.37 4.99 -6.27
C PRO A 157 -18.30 4.44 -5.19
N ARG A 158 -19.24 5.28 -4.74
CA ARG A 158 -20.37 4.76 -3.97
C ARG A 158 -21.23 3.95 -4.94
N GLN A 159 -21.53 2.69 -4.63
CA GLN A 159 -22.48 1.93 -5.41
C GLN A 159 -23.87 2.55 -5.18
N THR A 160 -24.35 3.31 -6.15
CA THR A 160 -25.73 3.80 -6.17
C THR A 160 -26.62 2.56 -6.26
N ARG A 161 -27.52 2.35 -5.29
CA ARG A 161 -28.38 1.15 -5.19
C ARG A 161 -29.30 0.94 -6.41
N ASP A 162 -29.37 1.91 -7.32
CA ASP A 162 -30.39 2.00 -8.36
C ASP A 162 -30.11 1.15 -9.61
N THR A 163 -28.96 0.46 -9.70
CA THR A 163 -28.61 -0.37 -10.86
C THR A 163 -28.52 -1.87 -10.56
N LEU A 164 -29.23 -2.36 -9.54
CA LEU A 164 -29.50 -3.80 -9.52
C LEU A 164 -30.24 -4.13 -10.82
N PRO A 165 -29.69 -4.99 -11.70
CA PRO A 165 -30.43 -5.44 -12.86
C PRO A 165 -31.72 -6.01 -12.32
N THR A 166 -32.85 -5.39 -12.67
CA THR A 166 -34.14 -6.03 -12.50
C THR A 166 -34.04 -7.27 -13.37
N TRP A 167 -33.72 -8.40 -12.74
CA TRP A 167 -33.77 -9.70 -13.38
C TRP A 167 -35.21 -9.82 -13.84
N GLY A 168 -35.44 -9.49 -15.10
CA GLY A 168 -36.73 -9.62 -15.73
C GLY A 168 -37.20 -11.06 -15.50
N PRO A 169 -38.51 -11.27 -15.30
CA PRO A 169 -39.03 -12.59 -14.99
C PRO A 169 -38.48 -13.60 -16.00
N VAL A 170 -37.79 -14.63 -15.49
CA VAL A 170 -37.28 -15.75 -16.29
C VAL A 170 -38.49 -16.35 -17.00
N ARG A 171 -38.64 -16.09 -18.30
CA ARG A 171 -39.70 -16.71 -19.10
C ARG A 171 -39.40 -18.20 -19.15
N ARG A 172 -40.27 -18.98 -18.51
CA ARG A 172 -40.31 -20.44 -18.65
C ARG A 172 -40.91 -20.81 -19.98
#